data_AF-A0A957JWQ9-F1
#
_entry.id   AF-A0A957JWQ9-F1
#
_cell.length_a   1.000
_cell.length_b   1.000
_cell.length_c   1.000
_cell.angle_alpha   90.00
_cell.angle_beta   90.00
_cell.angle_gamma   90.00
#
_symmetry.space_group_name_H-M   'P 1'
#
loop_
_entity.id
_entity.type
_entity.pdbx_description
1 polymer ?
#
loop_
_entity_poly.entity_id
_entity_poly.type
_entity_poly.pdbx_seq_one_letter_code
_entity_poly.pdbx_strand_id
1 'polypeptide(L)'
;MGNFLFQFIDLLLQALTWLILIRVLITWIPNLDPFNPIVRLLRQATDPILEPARRIIPPIGGMDISPIVVILILQGLQMLLRRLA
;
A
#
# COMPACT_ATOMS: atom_id res chain seq x y z
N MET A 1 -5.77 -2.54 -30.03
CA MET A 1 -5.18 -3.59 -29.18
C MET A 1 -4.10 -2.97 -28.29
N GLY A 2 -4.44 -1.92 -27.53
CA GLY A 2 -3.45 -1.02 -26.94
C GLY A 2 -3.09 -1.41 -25.51
N ASN A 3 -1.80 -1.73 -25.30
CA ASN A 3 -1.08 -1.63 -24.03
C ASN A 3 -1.63 -2.40 -22.80
N PHE A 4 -1.93 -3.70 -22.97
CA PHE A 4 -2.26 -4.63 -21.86
C PHE A 4 -1.30 -4.49 -20.65
N LEU A 5 0.00 -4.32 -20.91
CA LEU A 5 1.00 -4.10 -19.86
C LEU A 5 0.72 -2.84 -19.03
N PHE A 6 0.38 -1.72 -19.66
CA PHE A 6 0.08 -0.48 -18.94
C PHE A 6 -1.19 -0.64 -18.09
N GLN A 7 -2.21 -1.31 -18.62
CA GLN A 7 -3.44 -1.61 -17.88
C GLN A 7 -3.18 -2.51 -16.68
N PHE A 8 -2.36 -3.54 -16.86
CA PHE A 8 -1.98 -4.45 -15.79
C PHE A 8 -1.20 -3.74 -14.68
N ILE A 9 -0.23 -2.89 -15.04
CA ILE A 9 0.53 -2.10 -14.07
C ILE A 9 -0.38 -1.10 -13.36
N ASP A 10 -1.28 -0.42 -14.08
CA ASP A 10 -2.23 0.51 -13.47
C ASP A 10 -3.12 -0.19 -12.43
N LEU A 11 -3.63 -1.38 -12.77
CA LEU A 11 -4.42 -2.20 -11.88
C LEU A 11 -3.62 -2.63 -10.64
N LEU A 12 -2.36 -3.04 -10.81
CA LEU A 12 -1.49 -3.41 -9.69
C LEU A 12 -1.24 -2.24 -8.75
N LEU A 13 -0.90 -1.06 -9.27
CA LEU A 13 -0.69 0.15 -8.46
C LEU A 13 -1.96 0.53 -7.68
N GLN A 14 -3.12 0.43 -8.33
CA GLN A 14 -4.41 0.66 -7.69
C GLN A 14 -4.69 -0.36 -6.58
N ALA A 15 -4.48 -1.65 -6.85
CA ALA A 15 -4.69 -2.72 -5.89
C ALA A 15 -3.78 -2.57 -4.65
N LEU A 16 -2.49 -2.30 -4.85
CA LEU A 16 -1.54 -2.06 -3.75
C LEU A 16 -1.94 -0.85 -2.91
N THR A 17 -2.39 0.23 -3.54
CA THR A 17 -2.88 1.42 -2.83
C THR A 17 -4.07 1.06 -1.93
N TRP A 18 -5.05 0.32 -2.45
CA TRP A 18 -6.21 -0.13 -1.66
C TRP A 18 -5.84 -1.10 -0.54
N LEU A 19 -4.93 -2.05 -0.78
CA LEU A 19 -4.47 -2.98 0.24
C LEU A 19 -3.79 -2.24 1.41
N ILE A 20 -2.98 -1.23 1.12
CA ILE A 20 -2.34 -0.40 2.15
C ILE A 20 -3.37 0.44 2.89
N LEU A 21 -4.35 1.04 2.19
CA LEU A 21 -5.45 1.77 2.82
C LEU A 21 -6.24 0.87 3.78
N ILE A 22 -6.66 -0.31 3.31
CA ILE A 22 -7.38 -1.29 4.13
C ILE A 22 -6.54 -1.71 5.35
N ARG A 23 -5.24 -1.96 5.15
CA ARG A 23 -4.32 -2.27 6.24
C ARG A 23 -4.31 -1.18 7.32
N VAL A 24 -4.26 0.09 6.93
CA VAL A 24 -4.31 1.22 7.86
C VAL A 24 -5.64 1.27 8.59
N LEU A 25 -6.76 1.16 7.87
CA LEU A 25 -8.10 1.18 8.46
C LEU A 25 -8.30 0.04 9.47
N ILE A 26 -7.75 -1.15 9.18
CA ILE A 26 -7.79 -2.30 10.07
C ILE A 26 -7.06 -2.03 11.40
N THR A 27 -6.00 -1.22 11.42
CA THR A 27 -5.32 -0.88 12.68
C THR A 27 -6.19 -0.08 13.65
N TRP A 28 -7.28 0.53 13.17
CA TRP A 28 -8.23 1.26 13.99
C TRP A 28 -9.34 0.38 14.57
N ILE A 29 -9.39 -0.89 14.16
CA ILE A 29 -10.34 -1.86 14.71
C ILE A 29 -9.76 -2.40 16.03
N PRO A 30 -10.37 -2.08 17.19
CA PRO A 30 -9.87 -2.55 18.47
C PRO A 30 -10.01 -4.07 18.58
N ASN A 31 -9.04 -4.73 19.22
CA ASN A 31 -9.04 -6.18 19.50
C ASN A 31 -9.09 -7.09 18.26
N LEU A 32 -8.73 -6.60 17.07
CA LEU A 32 -8.64 -7.46 15.90
C LEU A 32 -7.47 -8.45 16.05
N ASP A 33 -7.75 -9.74 15.89
CA ASP A 33 -6.75 -10.80 15.98
C ASP A 33 -5.68 -10.64 14.88
N PRO A 34 -4.39 -10.44 15.24
CA PRO A 34 -3.30 -10.40 14.28
C PRO A 34 -3.17 -11.67 13.45
N PHE A 35 -3.55 -12.83 14.00
CA PHE A 35 -3.47 -14.13 13.32
C PHE A 35 -4.62 -14.38 12.35
N ASN A 36 -5.61 -13.48 12.31
CA ASN A 36 -6.69 -13.55 11.33
C ASN A 36 -6.11 -13.69 9.90
N PRO A 37 -6.58 -14.66 9.10
CA PRO A 37 -6.06 -14.90 7.76
C PRO A 37 -6.04 -13.66 6.85
N ILE A 38 -7.05 -12.79 6.97
CA ILE A 38 -7.16 -11.55 6.18
C ILE A 38 -6.07 -10.57 6.60
N VAL A 39 -5.85 -10.40 7.91
CA VAL A 39 -4.80 -9.51 8.45
C VAL A 39 -3.41 -10.01 8.04
N ARG A 40 -3.19 -11.34 8.06
CA ARG A 40 -1.94 -11.95 7.60
C ARG A 40 -1.72 -11.74 6.11
N LEU A 41 -2.75 -11.92 5.29
CA LEU A 41 -2.68 -11.69 3.84
C LEU A 41 -2.34 -10.24 3.53
N LEU A 42 -2.99 -9.28 4.20
CA LEU A 42 -2.71 -7.86 4.02
C LEU A 42 -1.28 -7.51 4.40
N ARG A 43 -0.78 -8.05 5.52
CA ARG A 43 0.61 -7.87 5.94
C ARG A 43 1.56 -8.44 4.89
N GLN A 44 1.39 -9.69 4.47
CA GLN A 44 2.23 -10.33 3.45
C GLN A 44 2.24 -9.56 2.12
N ALA A 45 1.10 -9.03 1.69
CA ALA A 45 1.00 -8.28 0.45
C ALA A 45 1.62 -6.88 0.51
N THR A 46 1.66 -6.25 1.70
CA THR A 46 2.05 -4.84 1.84
C THR A 46 3.38 -4.62 2.57
N ASP A 47 3.83 -5.56 3.42
CA ASP A 47 5.11 -5.49 4.14
C ASP A 47 6.34 -5.37 3.23
N PRO A 48 6.43 -6.07 2.07
CA PRO A 48 7.57 -5.88 1.17
C PRO A 48 7.76 -4.42 0.70
N ILE A 49 6.70 -3.62 0.72
CA ILE A 49 6.72 -2.21 0.32
C ILE A 49 6.84 -1.29 1.56
N LEU A 50 6.14 -1.63 2.64
CA LEU A 50 6.09 -0.80 3.86
C LEU A 50 7.31 -0.98 4.76
N GLU A 51 7.91 -2.18 4.85
CA GLU A 51 9.10 -2.39 5.68
C GLU A 51 10.30 -1.53 5.26
N PRO A 52 10.67 -1.45 3.96
CA PRO A 52 11.72 -0.55 3.53
C PRO A 52 11.41 0.91 3.88
N ALA A 53 10.15 1.33 3.71
CA ALA A 53 9.71 2.67 4.05
C ALA A 53 9.84 2.95 5.56
N ARG A 54 9.47 2.01 6.43
CA ARG A 54 9.61 2.11 7.90
C ARG A 54 11.06 2.18 8.37
N ARG A 55 12.00 1.60 7.63
CA ARG A 55 13.44 1.70 7.96
C ARG A 55 13.98 3.10 7.73
N ILE A 56 13.34 3.88 6.85
CA ILE A 56 13.76 5.23 6.47
C ILE A 56 12.95 6.28 7.23
N ILE A 57 11.65 6.04 7.42
CA ILE A 57 10.71 6.99 7.99
C ILE A 57 10.48 6.64 9.47
N PRO A 58 10.97 7.47 10.42
CA PRO A 58 10.71 7.24 11.83
C PRO A 58 9.21 7.41 12.15
N PRO A 59 8.67 6.65 13.12
CA PRO A 59 7.28 6.84 13.57
C PRO A 59 7.10 8.21 14.22
N ILE A 60 5.95 8.84 13.98
CA ILE A 60 5.60 10.15 14.55
C ILE A 60 4.53 9.93 15.62
N GLY A 61 4.82 10.31 16.86
CA GLY A 61 3.88 10.14 17.98
C GLY A 61 3.52 8.68 18.26
N GLY A 62 4.43 7.73 17.95
CA GLY A 62 4.18 6.29 18.08
C GLY A 62 3.33 5.69 16.95
N MET A 63 2.91 6.50 15.98
CA MET A 63 2.15 6.05 14.80
C MET A 63 3.07 5.83 13.60
N ASP A 64 2.82 4.76 12.87
CA ASP A 64 3.48 4.48 11.59
C ASP A 64 2.91 5.37 10.48
N ILE A 65 3.70 6.34 10.04
CA ILE A 65 3.35 7.27 8.95
C ILE A 65 3.79 6.74 7.58
N SER A 66 4.59 5.66 7.54
CA SER A 66 5.08 5.09 6.29
C SER A 66 3.98 4.70 5.29
N PRO A 67 2.76 4.24 5.68
CA PRO A 67 1.69 3.96 4.73
C PRO A 67 1.25 5.18 3.93
N ILE A 68 1.20 6.35 4.56
CA ILE A 68 0.77 7.60 3.89
C ILE A 68 1.79 7.96 2.81
N VAL A 69 3.08 7.92 3.14
CA VAL A 69 4.14 8.24 2.19
C VAL A 69 4.15 7.24 1.03
N VAL A 70 4.01 5.95 1.30
CA VAL A 70 3.95 4.92 0.25
C VAL A 70 2.72 5.10 -0.64
N ILE A 71 1.55 5.41 -0.09
CA ILE A 71 0.34 5.70 -0.89
C ILE A 71 0.57 6.88 -1.82
N LEU A 72 1.18 7.97 -1.34
CA LEU A 72 1.48 9.14 -2.18
C LEU A 72 2.43 8.79 -3.32
N ILE A 73 3.45 7.98 -3.06
CA ILE A 73 4.38 7.49 -4.09
C ILE A 73 3.64 6.63 -5.12
N LEU A 74 2.82 5.67 -4.69
CA LEU A 74 2.04 4.82 -5.59
C LEU A 74 1.08 5.63 -6.48
N GLN A 75 0.38 6.62 -5.91
CA GLN A 75 -0.50 7.50 -6.68
C GLN A 75 0.28 8.38 -7.65
N GLY A 76 1.45 8.88 -7.27
CA GLY A 76 2.34 9.63 -8.16
C GLY A 76 2.82 8.79 -9.35
N LEU A 77 3.26 7.55 -9.08
CA LEU A 77 3.65 6.59 -10.12
C LEU A 77 2.48 6.26 -11.05
N GLN A 78 1.28 6.04 -10.48
CA GLN A 78 0.08 5.75 -11.25
C GLN A 78 -0.30 6.93 -12.16
N MET A 79 -0.24 8.16 -11.64
CA MET A 79 -0.50 9.37 -12.41
C MET A 79 0.51 9.51 -13.56
N LEU A 80 1.79 9.26 -13.30
CA LEU A 80 2.83 9.30 -14.32
C LEU A 80 2.61 8.23 -15.39
N LEU A 81 2.32 6.99 -14.99
CA LEU A 81 2.01 5.89 -15.91
C LEU A 81 0.84 6.25 -16.85
N ARG A 82 -0.26 6.76 -16.29
CA ARG A 82 -1.46 7.15 -17.05
C ARG A 82 -1.22 8.33 -18.00
N ARG A 83 -0.23 9.18 -17.72
CA ARG A 83 0.16 10.28 -18.62
C ARG A 83 1.03 9.81 -19.78
N LEU A 84 1.75 8.70 -19.61
CA LEU A 84 2.70 8.16 -20.59
C LEU A 84 2.10 7.05 -21.48
N ALA A 85 0.98 6.45 -21.05
CA ALA A 85 0.25 5.39 -21.74
C ALA A 85 -0.59 5.95 -22.91
#